data_AF-A0A970HES3-F1
#
_entry.id   AF-A0A970HES3-F1
#
_cell.length_a   1.000
_cell.length_b   1.000
_cell.length_c   1.000
_cell.angle_alpha   90.00
_cell.angle_beta   90.00
_cell.angle_gamma   90.00
#
_symmetry.space_group_name_H-M   'P 1'
#
loop_
_entity.id
_entity.type
_entity.pdbx_description
1 polymer ?
#
loop_
_entity_poly.entity_id
_entity_poly.type
_entity_poly.pdbx_seq_one_letter_code
_entity_poly.pdbx_strand_id
1 'polypeptide(L)'
;MRSQSVPLSLLVLLAALVLLATACGGGKAAGTYYCPMHPTYVSDRPGTCPICNMDLVLRPVEGETAPAVHDAGHLHREAAEVPGGTVYACPMHPSVAAPGPGICAKCNMALVPAPGATLPATPWTCPMHPEVVSDAPGRCPLCRMDLVPRQDEVPAELPPHEAHGEVPGDLRPGELPAHAAVTLSGEGLRLAGVRTAEVREERLTRTVRTV
;
A
#
# COMPACT_ATOMS: atom_id res chain seq x y z
N MET A 1 6.42 42.01 74.47
CA MET A 1 6.80 41.10 73.35
C MET A 1 6.15 39.75 73.62
N ARG A 2 4.96 39.47 73.05
CA ARG A 2 4.25 38.19 73.25
C ARG A 2 4.71 37.21 72.17
N SER A 3 5.58 36.27 72.52
CA SER A 3 6.00 35.15 71.67
C SER A 3 4.81 34.19 71.51
N GLN A 4 4.09 34.31 70.39
CA GLN A 4 3.07 33.33 70.01
C GLN A 4 3.78 32.05 69.56
N SER A 5 3.88 31.07 70.45
CA SER A 5 4.33 29.72 70.13
C SER A 5 3.21 29.01 69.37
N VAL A 6 3.35 28.95 68.04
CA VAL A 6 2.45 28.19 67.18
C VAL A 6 2.51 26.72 67.63
N PRO A 7 1.39 26.09 68.06
CA PRO A 7 1.44 24.73 68.57
C PRO A 7 1.86 23.79 67.43
N LEU A 8 2.76 22.86 67.73
CA LEU A 8 3.35 21.92 66.77
C LEU A 8 2.26 21.20 65.94
N SER A 9 1.09 20.96 66.54
CA SER A 9 -0.08 20.39 65.88
C SER A 9 -0.67 21.27 64.77
N LEU A 10 -0.69 22.60 64.91
CA LEU A 10 -1.13 23.52 63.85
C LEU A 10 -0.10 23.59 62.71
N LEU A 11 1.19 23.48 63.05
CA LEU A 11 2.28 23.45 62.08
C LEU A 11 2.25 22.16 61.24
N VAL A 12 1.96 21.01 61.87
CA VAL A 12 1.74 19.73 61.19
C VAL A 12 0.48 19.76 60.32
N LEU A 13 -0.61 20.39 60.79
CA LEU A 13 -1.85 20.51 60.03
C LEU A 13 -1.69 21.42 58.79
N LEU A 14 -0.98 22.55 58.94
CA LEU A 14 -0.66 23.43 57.82
C LEU A 14 0.30 22.76 56.84
N ALA A 15 1.31 22.03 57.33
CA ALA A 15 2.20 21.26 56.46
C ALA A 15 1.44 20.15 55.70
N ALA A 16 0.52 19.44 56.36
CA ALA A 16 -0.33 18.43 55.72
C ALA A 16 -1.28 19.04 54.68
N LEU A 17 -1.85 20.23 54.95
CA LEU A 17 -2.73 20.93 54.01
C LEU A 17 -1.96 21.44 52.77
N VAL A 18 -0.72 21.92 52.95
CA VAL A 18 0.18 22.31 51.86
C VAL A 18 0.63 21.10 51.04
N LEU A 19 0.89 19.96 51.69
CA LEU A 19 1.18 18.68 51.02
C LEU A 19 -0.02 18.14 50.24
N LEU A 20 -1.26 18.31 50.73
CA LEU A 20 -2.45 17.90 49.99
C LEU A 20 -2.76 18.82 48.80
N ALA A 21 -2.48 20.13 48.91
CA ALA A 21 -2.75 21.09 47.85
C ALA A 21 -1.76 21.03 46.66
N THR A 22 -0.63 20.33 46.81
CA THR A 22 0.43 20.23 45.78
C THR A 22 0.32 18.98 44.88
N ALA A 23 -0.69 18.12 45.10
CA ALA A 23 -0.85 16.86 44.36
C ALA A 23 -1.68 16.94 43.07
N CYS A 24 -2.08 18.13 42.61
CA CYS A 24 -2.85 18.30 41.36
C CYS A 24 -2.07 19.16 40.35
N GLY A 25 -1.02 18.57 39.77
CA GLY A 25 -0.22 19.16 38.69
C GLY A 25 -0.18 18.23 37.49
N GLY A 26 -1.31 18.06 36.79
CA GLY A 26 -1.38 17.33 35.52
C GLY A 26 -0.67 18.11 34.41
N GLY A 27 0.61 17.80 34.19
CA GLY A 27 1.45 18.43 33.20
C GLY A 27 0.91 18.27 31.77
N LYS A 28 0.84 19.40 31.04
CA LYS A 28 0.49 19.48 29.63
C LYS A 28 1.53 18.74 28.78
N ALA A 29 1.10 17.73 28.02
CA ALA A 29 1.82 17.32 26.82
C ALA A 29 1.54 18.35 25.72
N ALA A 30 2.47 19.29 25.51
CA ALA A 30 2.38 20.28 24.45
C ALA A 30 2.80 19.63 23.12
N GLY A 31 1.83 19.05 22.39
CA GLY A 31 2.07 18.55 21.04
C GLY A 31 0.82 18.70 20.18
N THR A 32 1.01 18.99 18.90
CA THR A 32 -0.10 19.10 17.94
C THR A 32 -0.53 17.70 17.53
N TYR A 33 -1.79 17.34 17.77
CA TYR A 33 -2.38 16.09 17.31
C TYR A 33 -3.07 16.29 15.96
N TYR A 34 -3.09 15.26 15.10
CA TYR A 34 -3.77 15.26 13.81
C TYR A 34 -4.61 13.99 13.60
N CYS A 35 -5.66 14.10 12.79
CA CYS A 35 -6.52 12.97 12.44
C CYS A 35 -6.03 12.27 11.17
N PRO A 36 -5.72 10.95 11.18
CA PRO A 36 -5.27 10.22 9.98
C PRO A 36 -6.27 10.25 8.82
N MET A 37 -7.57 10.28 9.12
CA MET A 37 -8.65 10.34 8.12
C MET A 37 -8.96 11.76 7.64
N HIS A 38 -8.58 12.78 8.42
CA HIS A 38 -8.86 14.18 8.13
C HIS A 38 -7.60 15.00 8.39
N PRO A 39 -6.64 15.01 7.44
CA PRO A 39 -5.34 15.66 7.64
C PRO A 39 -5.43 17.16 7.95
N THR A 40 -6.57 17.78 7.63
CA THR A 40 -6.87 19.19 7.92
C THR A 40 -7.36 19.43 9.35
N TYR A 41 -7.80 18.39 10.07
CA TYR A 41 -8.22 18.48 11.46
C TYR A 41 -7.04 18.26 12.40
N VAL A 42 -6.68 19.31 13.15
CA VAL A 42 -5.62 19.31 14.15
C VAL A 42 -6.17 19.75 15.51
N SER A 43 -5.57 19.24 16.57
CA SER A 43 -5.95 19.54 17.96
C SER A 43 -4.71 19.80 18.81
N ASP A 44 -4.85 20.65 19.82
CA ASP A 44 -3.85 20.90 20.86
C ASP A 44 -3.97 19.93 22.05
N ARG A 45 -4.99 19.07 22.03
CA ARG A 45 -5.30 18.10 23.08
C ARG A 45 -5.49 16.69 22.50
N PRO A 46 -5.07 15.64 23.24
CA PRO A 46 -5.40 14.27 22.90
C PRO A 46 -6.92 14.05 23.01
N GLY A 47 -7.42 13.07 22.25
CA GLY A 47 -8.83 12.71 22.25
C GLY A 47 -9.24 12.12 20.91
N THR A 48 -10.55 11.98 20.71
CA THR A 48 -11.15 11.50 19.48
C THR A 48 -11.47 12.66 18.53
N CYS A 49 -11.30 12.43 17.23
CA CYS A 49 -11.70 13.36 16.19
C CYS A 49 -13.24 13.49 16.17
N PRO A 50 -13.83 14.68 16.25
CA PRO A 50 -15.29 14.86 16.21
C PRO A 50 -15.90 14.58 14.83
N ILE A 51 -15.08 14.42 13.78
CA ILE A 51 -15.54 14.17 12.41
C ILE A 51 -15.71 12.66 12.16
N CYS A 52 -14.73 11.82 12.52
CA CYS A 52 -14.77 10.35 12.33
C CYS A 52 -14.77 9.53 13.63
N ASN A 53 -14.73 10.18 14.79
CA ASN A 53 -14.65 9.53 16.11
C ASN A 53 -13.45 8.59 16.32
N MET A 54 -12.39 8.74 15.52
CA MET A 54 -11.13 7.99 15.65
C MET A 54 -10.12 8.77 16.50
N ASP A 55 -9.20 8.06 17.17
CA ASP A 55 -8.20 8.68 18.03
C ASP A 55 -7.21 9.56 17.26
N LEU A 56 -6.88 10.72 17.83
CA LEU A 56 -5.94 11.67 17.25
C LEU A 56 -4.50 11.25 17.54
N VAL A 57 -3.63 11.33 16.53
CA VAL A 57 -2.22 10.93 16.60
C VAL A 57 -1.35 12.15 16.84
N LEU A 58 -0.36 12.04 17.73
CA LEU A 58 0.57 13.13 18.03
C LEU A 58 1.54 13.37 16.87
N ARG A 59 1.66 14.63 16.42
CA ARG A 59 2.67 15.04 15.46
C ARG A 59 4.01 15.19 16.19
N PRO A 60 5.09 14.54 15.72
CA PRO A 60 6.42 14.75 16.27
C PRO A 60 6.85 16.20 15.99
N VAL A 61 7.29 16.91 17.03
CA VAL A 61 7.94 18.22 16.88
C VAL A 61 9.40 17.98 16.50
N GLU A 62 9.84 18.57 15.39
CA GLU A 62 11.22 18.47 14.94
C GLU A 62 12.12 19.25 15.91
N GLY A 63 12.91 18.54 16.74
CA GLY A 63 13.95 19.18 17.55
C GLY A 63 14.27 18.56 18.91
N GLU A 64 13.43 17.69 19.46
CA GLU A 64 13.71 17.01 20.74
C GLU A 64 13.65 15.50 20.55
N THR A 65 14.76 14.82 20.80
CA THR A 65 14.86 13.35 20.77
C THR A 65 13.80 12.74 21.68
N ALA A 66 12.81 12.09 21.07
CA ALA A 66 11.75 11.39 21.77
C ALA A 66 12.33 10.34 22.75
N PRO A 67 11.77 10.20 23.96
CA PRO A 67 12.17 9.13 24.86
C PRO A 67 11.80 7.79 24.22
N ALA A 68 12.77 6.88 24.20
CA ALA A 68 12.66 5.50 23.76
C ALA A 68 11.46 4.82 24.44
N VAL A 69 10.37 4.67 23.69
CA VAL A 69 9.39 3.62 23.95
C VAL A 69 9.96 2.33 23.36
N HIS A 70 10.20 1.37 24.24
CA HIS A 70 10.71 0.05 23.92
C HIS A 70 9.73 -0.67 22.98
N ASP A 71 10.08 -0.76 21.70
CA ASP A 71 9.82 -1.96 20.92
C ASP A 71 11.17 -2.63 20.68
N ALA A 72 11.41 -3.71 21.40
CA ALA A 72 12.60 -4.51 21.24
C ALA A 72 12.47 -5.29 19.93
N GLY A 73 13.10 -4.81 18.86
CA GLY A 73 13.52 -5.68 17.77
C GLY A 73 13.22 -5.23 16.34
N HIS A 74 13.58 -4.00 15.97
CA HIS A 74 13.92 -3.70 14.57
C HIS A 74 15.39 -3.37 14.46
N LEU A 75 16.22 -4.43 14.40
CA LEU A 75 17.46 -4.32 13.67
C LEU A 75 17.07 -3.97 12.23
N HIS A 76 17.52 -2.81 11.75
CA HIS A 76 17.80 -2.67 10.33
C HIS A 76 18.83 -3.75 10.00
N ARG A 77 18.33 -4.94 9.65
CA ARG A 77 19.13 -5.90 8.92
C ARG A 77 19.29 -5.25 7.57
N GLU A 78 20.46 -4.63 7.38
CA GLU A 78 21.10 -4.54 6.07
C GLU A 78 20.65 -5.76 5.28
N ALA A 79 19.90 -5.53 4.21
CA ALA A 79 19.28 -6.57 3.41
C ALA A 79 20.35 -7.61 3.12
N ALA A 80 20.34 -8.71 3.87
CA ALA A 80 21.33 -9.74 3.65
C ALA A 80 21.13 -10.19 2.23
N GLU A 81 22.20 -10.12 1.45
CA GLU A 81 22.23 -10.50 0.05
C GLU A 81 21.66 -11.92 -0.05
N VAL A 82 20.38 -12.00 -0.37
CA VAL A 82 19.72 -13.27 -0.53
C VAL A 82 20.11 -13.74 -1.93
N PRO A 83 20.68 -14.94 -2.08
CA PRO A 83 21.06 -15.46 -3.39
C PRO A 83 19.87 -15.32 -4.35
N GLY A 84 20.10 -14.73 -5.52
CA GLY A 84 19.08 -14.64 -6.55
C GLY A 84 18.43 -16.01 -6.78
N GLY A 85 17.10 -16.05 -6.78
CA GLY A 85 16.33 -17.28 -7.00
C GLY A 85 15.75 -17.96 -5.76
N THR A 86 15.98 -17.51 -4.52
CA THR A 86 15.28 -18.13 -3.37
C THR A 86 13.78 -17.83 -3.42
N VAL A 87 12.96 -18.88 -3.35
CA VAL A 87 11.50 -18.71 -3.19
C VAL A 87 11.19 -18.22 -1.78
N TYR A 88 10.34 -17.21 -1.67
CA TYR A 88 9.82 -16.71 -0.40
C TYR A 88 8.41 -17.23 -0.19
N ALA A 89 8.11 -17.77 0.99
CA ALA A 89 6.80 -18.30 1.35
C ALA A 89 6.20 -17.57 2.55
N CYS A 90 4.88 -17.50 2.63
CA CYS A 90 4.19 -16.93 3.80
C CYS A 90 4.22 -17.94 4.97
N PRO A 91 4.71 -17.56 6.17
CA PRO A 91 4.78 -18.46 7.33
C PRO A 91 3.43 -19.11 7.70
N MET A 92 2.34 -18.36 7.52
CA MET A 92 0.98 -18.82 7.80
C MET A 92 0.29 -19.48 6.60
N HIS A 93 0.80 -19.25 5.38
CA HIS A 93 0.18 -19.71 4.14
C HIS A 93 1.26 -20.28 3.22
N PRO A 94 1.72 -21.51 3.44
CA PRO A 94 2.81 -22.11 2.64
C PRO A 94 2.53 -22.14 1.13
N SER A 95 1.25 -22.14 0.73
CA SER A 95 0.82 -22.04 -0.67
C SER A 95 0.97 -20.65 -1.30
N VAL A 96 1.31 -19.61 -0.53
CA VAL A 96 1.61 -18.27 -1.04
C VAL A 96 3.12 -18.14 -1.13
N ALA A 97 3.64 -18.25 -2.35
CA ALA A 97 5.05 -18.17 -2.66
C ALA A 97 5.34 -17.06 -3.69
N ALA A 98 6.51 -16.43 -3.59
CA ALA A 98 6.97 -15.39 -4.51
C ALA A 98 8.47 -15.58 -4.81
N PRO A 99 8.94 -15.15 -5.99
CA PRO A 99 10.36 -15.22 -6.36
C PRO A 99 11.25 -14.20 -5.61
N GLY A 100 10.67 -13.36 -4.75
CA GLY A 100 11.40 -12.33 -4.02
C GLY A 100 10.72 -11.90 -2.73
N PRO A 101 11.38 -11.03 -1.94
CA PRO A 101 10.82 -10.51 -0.71
C PRO A 101 9.55 -9.70 -0.99
N GLY A 102 8.59 -9.75 -0.07
CA GLY A 102 7.32 -9.08 -0.23
C GLY A 102 6.37 -9.30 0.92
N ILE A 103 5.15 -8.80 0.77
CA ILE A 103 4.07 -8.92 1.75
C ILE A 103 3.03 -9.91 1.22
N CYS A 104 2.61 -10.85 2.06
CA CYS A 104 1.55 -11.80 1.73
C CYS A 104 0.21 -11.08 1.56
N ALA A 105 -0.42 -11.20 0.39
CA ALA A 105 -1.73 -10.61 0.13
C ALA A 105 -2.88 -11.21 0.98
N LYS A 106 -2.68 -12.39 1.58
CA LYS A 106 -3.72 -13.06 2.39
C LYS A 106 -3.75 -12.60 3.84
N CYS A 107 -2.59 -12.33 4.44
CA CYS A 107 -2.50 -12.00 5.87
C CYS A 107 -1.58 -10.83 6.19
N ASN A 108 -1.11 -10.12 5.16
CA ASN A 108 -0.27 -8.93 5.27
C ASN A 108 1.03 -9.13 6.07
N MET A 109 1.49 -10.37 6.24
CA MET A 109 2.78 -10.70 6.87
C MET A 109 3.89 -10.72 5.82
N ALA A 110 5.12 -10.43 6.25
CA ALA A 110 6.29 -10.54 5.39
C ALA A 110 6.52 -12.01 4.97
N LEU A 111 6.80 -12.21 3.68
CA LEU A 111 7.23 -13.50 3.16
C LEU A 111 8.65 -13.80 3.65
N VAL A 112 8.91 -15.04 4.04
CA VAL A 112 10.22 -15.49 4.55
C VAL A 112 10.87 -16.46 3.54
N PRO A 113 12.21 -16.52 3.45
CA PRO A 113 12.88 -17.45 2.54
C PRO A 113 12.50 -18.90 2.84
N ALA A 114 12.01 -19.62 1.83
CA ALA A 114 11.73 -21.04 1.92
C ALA A 114 13.04 -21.84 1.74
N PRO A 115 13.40 -22.74 2.66
CA PRO A 115 14.60 -23.54 2.52
C PRO A 115 14.46 -24.54 1.35
N GLY A 116 15.47 -24.60 0.47
CA GLY A 116 15.61 -25.65 -0.55
C GLY A 116 14.96 -25.37 -1.91
N ALA A 117 14.45 -24.16 -2.16
CA ALA A 117 13.88 -23.78 -3.45
C ALA A 117 14.68 -22.62 -4.07
N THR A 118 15.66 -22.97 -4.90
CA THR A 118 16.37 -22.02 -5.77
C THR A 118 15.77 -22.14 -7.16
N LEU A 119 15.00 -21.14 -7.57
CA LEU A 119 14.59 -20.96 -8.96
C LEU A 119 15.74 -20.38 -9.77
N PRO A 120 15.79 -20.64 -11.10
CA PRO A 120 16.64 -19.85 -11.98
C PRO A 120 16.32 -18.38 -11.78
N ALA A 121 17.35 -17.52 -11.76
CA ALA A 121 17.19 -16.09 -11.52
C ALA A 121 16.26 -15.50 -12.57
N THR A 122 15.00 -15.24 -12.19
CA THR A 122 14.05 -14.56 -13.05
C THR A 122 14.53 -13.12 -13.22
N PRO A 123 14.74 -12.63 -14.46
CA PRO A 123 15.19 -11.26 -14.68
C PRO A 123 14.17 -10.27 -14.10
N TRP A 124 14.63 -9.19 -13.49
CA TRP A 124 13.82 -8.12 -12.92
C TRP A 124 13.77 -6.94 -13.88
N THR A 125 12.62 -6.29 -14.03
CA THR A 125 12.42 -5.16 -14.96
C THR A 125 11.71 -3.99 -14.29
N CYS A 126 11.95 -2.76 -14.77
CA CYS A 126 11.25 -1.58 -14.26
C CYS A 126 9.90 -1.38 -14.98
N PRO A 127 8.78 -1.17 -14.27
CA PRO A 127 7.47 -0.91 -14.90
C PRO A 127 7.43 0.32 -15.81
N MET A 128 8.31 1.30 -15.58
CA MET A 128 8.38 2.55 -16.34
C MET A 128 9.50 2.55 -17.39
N HIS A 129 10.50 1.69 -17.25
CA HIS A 129 11.68 1.63 -18.11
C HIS A 129 11.98 0.16 -18.45
N PRO A 130 11.27 -0.42 -19.42
CA PRO A 130 11.40 -1.84 -19.78
C PRO A 130 12.82 -2.26 -20.22
N GLU A 131 13.65 -1.28 -20.61
CA GLU A 131 15.06 -1.44 -20.96
C GLU A 131 15.96 -1.67 -19.74
N VAL A 132 15.50 -1.32 -18.53
CA VAL A 132 16.23 -1.56 -17.28
C VAL A 132 15.95 -2.99 -16.81
N VAL A 133 16.90 -3.88 -17.03
CA VAL A 133 16.88 -5.28 -16.59
C VAL A 133 17.96 -5.53 -15.55
N SER A 134 17.65 -6.32 -14.52
CA SER A 134 18.53 -6.66 -13.41
C SER A 134 18.40 -8.14 -13.04
N ASP A 135 19.48 -8.77 -12.57
CA ASP A 135 19.47 -10.16 -12.09
C ASP A 135 18.97 -10.27 -10.63
N ALA A 136 18.72 -9.14 -9.98
CA ALA A 136 18.32 -9.05 -8.58
C ALA A 136 17.20 -8.03 -8.35
N PRO A 137 16.37 -8.21 -7.29
CA PRO A 137 15.43 -7.19 -6.84
C PRO A 137 16.16 -5.91 -6.45
N GLY A 138 15.51 -4.77 -6.62
CA GLY A 138 16.11 -3.48 -6.30
C GLY A 138 15.29 -2.32 -6.79
N ARG A 139 15.89 -1.12 -6.82
CA ARG A 139 15.28 0.10 -7.33
C ARG A 139 15.83 0.48 -8.68
N CYS A 140 14.95 0.92 -9.58
CA CYS A 140 15.34 1.44 -10.88
C CYS A 140 16.21 2.69 -10.72
N PRO A 141 17.38 2.77 -11.37
CA PRO A 141 18.27 3.94 -11.28
C PRO A 141 17.68 5.19 -11.94
N LEU A 142 16.71 5.04 -12.84
CA LEU A 142 16.10 6.15 -13.58
C LEU A 142 14.91 6.78 -12.82
N CYS A 143 13.96 5.98 -12.33
CA CYS A 143 12.77 6.49 -11.62
C CYS A 143 12.70 6.15 -10.13
N ARG A 144 13.63 5.34 -9.60
CA ARG A 144 13.66 4.87 -8.21
C ARG A 144 12.44 4.07 -7.74
N MET A 145 11.57 3.62 -8.65
CA MET A 145 10.56 2.60 -8.36
C MET A 145 11.20 1.24 -8.19
N ASP A 146 10.54 0.37 -7.43
CA ASP A 146 10.98 -1.02 -7.25
C ASP A 146 10.84 -1.81 -8.56
N LEU A 147 11.85 -2.61 -8.86
CA LEU A 147 11.86 -3.53 -10.00
C LEU A 147 10.88 -4.67 -9.72
N VAL A 148 10.22 -5.14 -10.77
CA VAL A 148 9.27 -6.26 -10.72
C VAL A 148 9.84 -7.46 -11.47
N PRO A 149 9.59 -8.70 -11.01
CA PRO A 149 10.09 -9.90 -11.69
C PRO A 149 9.42 -10.04 -13.06
N ARG A 150 10.21 -10.30 -14.09
CA ARG A 150 9.76 -10.43 -15.48
C ARG A 150 9.16 -11.82 -15.68
N GLN A 151 7.89 -11.88 -16.06
CA GLN A 151 7.18 -13.13 -16.29
C GLN A 151 7.42 -13.65 -17.71
N ASP A 152 8.69 -13.87 -18.11
CA ASP A 152 9.01 -14.32 -19.48
C ASP A 152 9.21 -15.84 -19.58
N GLU A 153 9.29 -16.53 -18.44
CA GLU A 153 9.30 -17.99 -18.40
C GLU A 153 8.02 -18.45 -17.72
N VAL A 154 6.99 -18.71 -18.51
CA VAL A 154 5.96 -19.68 -18.13
C VAL A 154 6.59 -21.04 -18.40
N PRO A 155 7.01 -21.83 -17.38
CA PRO A 155 7.31 -23.23 -17.61
C PRO A 155 6.08 -23.84 -18.26
N ALA A 156 6.27 -24.60 -19.33
CA ALA A 156 5.23 -25.09 -20.23
C ALA A 156 4.18 -26.04 -19.61
N GLU A 157 3.95 -26.01 -18.30
CA GLU A 157 2.98 -26.82 -17.57
C GLU A 157 2.32 -25.99 -16.45
N LEU A 158 1.49 -25.01 -16.81
CA LEU A 158 0.43 -24.51 -15.92
C LEU A 158 -0.89 -25.19 -16.30
N PRO A 159 -1.72 -25.61 -15.32
CA PRO A 159 -3.07 -26.09 -15.59
C PRO A 159 -3.86 -24.99 -16.30
N PRO A 160 -4.80 -25.34 -17.19
CA PRO A 160 -5.48 -24.36 -18.03
C PRO A 160 -6.18 -23.33 -17.14
N HIS A 161 -5.72 -22.08 -17.21
CA HIS A 161 -6.53 -20.97 -16.75
C HIS A 161 -7.78 -20.96 -17.64
N GLU A 162 -8.93 -21.21 -17.03
CA GLU A 162 -10.22 -21.19 -17.71
C GLU A 162 -10.40 -19.82 -18.38
N ALA A 163 -10.15 -19.80 -19.69
CA ALA A 163 -10.47 -18.67 -20.53
C ALA A 163 -11.99 -18.57 -20.55
N HIS A 164 -12.54 -17.57 -19.88
CA HIS A 164 -13.95 -17.22 -20.02
C HIS A 164 -14.18 -16.64 -21.42
N GLY A 165 -14.27 -17.52 -22.41
CA GLY A 165 -14.51 -17.19 -23.81
C GLY A 165 -14.32 -18.41 -24.69
N GLU A 166 -15.42 -19.00 -25.15
CA GLU A 166 -15.42 -20.01 -26.21
C GLU A 166 -14.82 -19.37 -27.47
N VAL A 167 -13.59 -19.75 -27.82
CA VAL A 167 -13.04 -19.47 -29.15
C VAL A 167 -13.55 -20.57 -30.06
N PRO A 168 -14.34 -20.28 -31.11
CA PRO A 168 -14.74 -21.29 -32.08
C PRO A 168 -13.51 -22.04 -32.61
N GLY A 169 -13.52 -23.37 -32.47
CA GLY A 169 -12.36 -24.24 -32.63
C GLY A 169 -11.85 -24.47 -34.06
N ASP A 170 -12.10 -23.53 -34.98
CA ASP A 170 -11.76 -23.66 -36.40
C ASP A 170 -10.65 -22.72 -36.87
N LEU A 171 -10.10 -21.86 -36.01
CA LEU A 171 -9.02 -20.94 -36.38
C LEU A 171 -7.63 -21.57 -36.22
N ARG A 172 -6.91 -21.72 -37.34
CA ARG A 172 -5.49 -22.14 -37.35
C ARG A 172 -4.58 -21.01 -36.84
N PRO A 173 -3.50 -21.31 -36.10
CA PRO A 173 -2.52 -20.31 -35.69
C PRO A 173 -1.86 -19.66 -36.92
N GLY A 174 -1.95 -18.33 -37.05
CA GLY A 174 -1.33 -17.56 -38.14
C GLY A 174 -2.31 -16.92 -39.12
N GLU A 175 -3.60 -17.25 -39.05
CA GLU A 175 -4.64 -16.62 -39.85
C GLU A 175 -5.47 -15.70 -38.94
N LEU A 176 -4.90 -14.56 -38.56
CA LEU A 176 -5.68 -13.52 -37.89
C LEU A 176 -6.49 -12.80 -38.97
N PRO A 177 -7.82 -12.97 -39.05
CA PRO A 177 -8.63 -12.15 -39.95
C PRO A 177 -8.38 -10.68 -39.63
N ALA A 178 -8.44 -9.82 -40.66
CA ALA A 178 -8.25 -8.36 -40.54
C ALA A 178 -9.18 -7.68 -39.52
N HIS A 179 -10.14 -8.42 -38.97
CA HIS A 179 -10.98 -8.06 -37.84
C HIS A 179 -11.23 -9.32 -37.00
N ALA A 180 -10.93 -9.24 -35.70
CA ALA A 180 -11.38 -10.25 -34.75
C ALA A 180 -12.91 -10.16 -34.63
N ALA A 181 -13.61 -11.25 -34.90
CA ALA A 181 -15.04 -11.31 -34.70
C ALA A 181 -15.33 -11.36 -33.18
N VAL A 182 -16.07 -10.37 -32.69
CA VAL A 182 -16.55 -10.33 -31.30
C VAL A 182 -18.06 -10.55 -31.30
N THR A 183 -18.53 -11.49 -30.49
CA THR A 183 -19.95 -11.75 -30.29
C THR A 183 -20.48 -10.86 -29.17
N LEU A 184 -21.53 -10.08 -29.46
CA LEU A 184 -22.20 -9.22 -28.49
C LEU A 184 -23.67 -9.63 -28.37
N SER A 185 -24.24 -9.53 -27.16
CA SER A 185 -25.67 -9.83 -26.97
C SER A 185 -26.56 -8.78 -27.63
N GLY A 186 -27.69 -9.21 -28.21
CA GLY A 186 -28.64 -8.29 -28.83
C GLY A 186 -29.30 -7.30 -27.86
N GLU A 187 -29.36 -7.62 -26.56
CA GLU A 187 -29.77 -6.68 -25.52
C GLU A 187 -28.70 -5.61 -25.26
N GLY A 188 -27.42 -6.01 -25.20
CA GLY A 188 -26.30 -5.08 -25.05
C GLY A 188 -26.23 -4.07 -26.20
N LEU A 189 -26.42 -4.53 -27.44
CA LEU A 189 -26.46 -3.65 -28.62
C LEU A 189 -27.62 -2.65 -28.58
N ARG A 190 -28.79 -3.07 -28.07
CA ARG A 190 -29.97 -2.21 -27.92
C ARG A 190 -29.77 -1.14 -26.85
N LEU A 191 -29.26 -1.51 -25.69
CA LEU A 191 -28.96 -0.56 -24.61
C LEU A 191 -27.87 0.45 -25.00
N ALA A 192 -26.87 0.00 -25.75
CA ALA A 192 -25.81 0.86 -26.27
C ALA A 192 -26.29 1.80 -27.40
N GLY A 193 -27.52 1.63 -27.90
CA GLY A 193 -28.08 2.47 -28.96
C GLY A 193 -27.34 2.35 -30.30
N VAL A 194 -26.73 1.19 -30.57
CA VAL A 194 -25.94 0.96 -31.79
C VAL A 194 -26.84 1.09 -33.02
N ARG A 195 -26.42 1.93 -33.97
CA ARG A 195 -27.09 2.10 -35.27
C ARG A 195 -26.14 1.64 -36.37
N THR A 196 -26.64 0.79 -37.26
CA THR A 196 -25.92 0.32 -38.44
C THR A 196 -26.55 0.92 -39.70
N ALA A 197 -25.72 1.16 -40.71
CA ALA A 197 -26.17 1.50 -42.05
C ALA A 197 -25.49 0.56 -43.04
N GLU A 198 -26.16 0.25 -44.15
CA GLU A 198 -25.53 -0.48 -45.24
C GLU A 198 -24.41 0.36 -45.86
N VAL A 199 -23.26 -0.27 -46.07
CA VAL A 199 -22.12 0.37 -46.75
C VAL A 199 -22.47 0.53 -48.22
N ARG A 200 -22.39 1.76 -48.73
CA ARG A 200 -22.61 2.09 -50.14
C ARG A 200 -21.42 2.86 -50.67
N GLU A 201 -20.97 2.50 -51.87
CA GLU A 201 -19.93 3.23 -52.58
C GLU A 201 -20.58 4.30 -53.47
N GLU A 202 -20.52 5.56 -53.04
CA GLU A 202 -21.09 6.69 -53.76
C GLU A 202 -20.10 7.86 -53.77
N ARG A 203 -20.13 8.67 -54.83
CA ARG A 203 -19.30 9.87 -54.90
C ARG A 203 -19.83 10.92 -53.93
N LEU A 204 -19.06 11.22 -52.88
CA LEU A 204 -19.36 12.30 -51.94
C LEU A 204 -19.49 13.65 -52.66
N THR A 205 -20.68 14.24 -52.62
CA THR A 205 -20.92 15.61 -53.09
C THR A 205 -20.96 16.55 -51.90
N ARG A 206 -20.21 17.66 -51.99
CA ARG A 206 -20.17 18.69 -50.94
C ARG A 206 -20.87 19.94 -51.45
N THR A 207 -22.00 20.27 -50.85
CA THR A 207 -22.70 21.53 -51.14
C THR A 207 -22.22 22.60 -50.18
N VAL A 208 -21.45 23.56 -50.69
CA VAL A 208 -21.06 24.75 -49.92
C VAL A 208 -22.08 25.85 -50.20
N ARG A 209 -22.82 26.27 -49.18
CA ARG A 209 -23.69 27.46 -49.27
C ARG A 209 -22.89 28.65 -48.77
N THR A 210 -22.72 29.66 -49.60
CA THR A 210 -22.16 30.96 -49.20
C THR A 210 -23.30 31.89 -48.78
N VAL A 211 -23.08 32.66 -47.73
CA VAL A 211 -23.98 33.73 -47.24
C VAL A 211 -23.71 35.05 -47.95
#